data_AF-A0AB36ZF46-F1
#
_entry.id   AF-A0AB36ZF46-F1
#
_cell.length_a   1.000
_cell.length_b   1.000
_cell.length_c   1.000
_cell.angle_alpha   90.00
_cell.angle_beta   90.00
_cell.angle_gamma   90.00
#
_symmetry.space_group_name_H-M   'P 1'
#
loop_
_entity.id
_entity.type
_entity.pdbx_description
1 polymer ?
#
loop_
_entity_poly.entity_id
_entity_poly.type
_entity_poly.pdbx_seq_one_letter_code
_entity_poly.pdbx_strand_id
1 'polypeptide(L)' 'MARGRWHVGTIVARVRASAAIGASGLDAVERAERRAEVLRIAGGVDSGRLGDDQAIAAFGRIVDGLQSDLPGSALGA' A
#
# COMPACT_ATOMS: atom_id res chain seq x y z
N MET A 1 -12.87 21.63 7.25
CA MET A 1 -13.43 20.30 7.60
C MET A 1 -13.06 19.34 6.49
N ALA A 2 -12.30 18.29 6.79
CA ALA A 2 -12.25 17.12 5.94
C ALA A 2 -12.51 15.92 6.86
N ARG A 3 -13.77 15.47 6.87
CA ARG A 3 -14.10 14.09 7.25
C ARG A 3 -14.75 13.48 6.02
N GLY A 4 -13.96 13.39 4.94
CA GLY A 4 -14.28 12.46 3.87
C GLY A 4 -14.28 11.07 4.52
N ARG A 5 -15.46 10.51 4.73
CA ARG A 5 -15.59 9.18 5.30
C ARG A 5 -14.91 8.23 4.33
N TRP A 6 -13.86 7.54 4.80
CA TRP A 6 -13.14 6.56 3.98
C TRP A 6 -14.13 5.57 3.37
N HIS A 7 -14.03 5.35 2.06
CA HIS A 7 -14.78 4.27 1.44
C HIS A 7 -14.20 2.92 1.87
N VAL A 8 -15.06 1.91 2.00
CA VAL A 8 -14.65 0.56 2.46
C VAL A 8 -13.56 -0.04 1.56
N GLY A 9 -13.64 0.22 0.25
CA GLY A 9 -12.62 -0.22 -0.72
C GLY A 9 -11.24 0.36 -0.41
N THR A 10 -11.18 1.64 -0.04
CA THR A 10 -9.94 2.35 0.32
C THR A 10 -9.34 1.79 1.62
N ILE A 11 -10.18 1.47 2.60
CA ILE A 11 -9.75 0.82 3.85
C ILE A 11 -9.15 -0.55 3.57
N VAL A 12 -9.85 -1.39 2.79
CA VAL A 12 -9.40 -2.74 2.43
C VAL A 12 -8.07 -2.67 1.68
N ALA A 13 -7.92 -1.77 0.71
CA ALA A 13 -6.68 -1.58 -0.03
C ALA A 13 -5.50 -1.21 0.88
N ARG A 14 -5.71 -0.29 1.84
CA ARG A 14 -4.69 0.08 2.83
C ARG A 14 -4.27 -1.10 3.71
N VAL A 15 -5.24 -1.88 4.18
CA VAL A 15 -4.98 -3.07 5.02
C VAL A 15 -4.17 -4.09 4.23
N ARG A 16 -4.53 -4.35 2.97
CA ARG A 16 -3.77 -5.24 2.08
C ARG A 16 -2.33 -4.77 1.87
N ALA A 17 -2.11 -3.48 1.60
CA ALA A 17 -0.76 -2.92 1.48
C ALA A 17 0.05 -3.12 2.76
N SER A 18 -0.54 -2.84 3.92
CA SER A 18 0.12 -3.01 5.22
C SER A 18 0.46 -4.48 5.51
N ALA A 19 -0.43 -5.41 5.16
CA ALA A 19 -0.21 -6.84 5.30
C ALA A 19 0.89 -7.35 4.35
N ALA A 20 0.90 -6.90 3.09
CA ALA A 20 1.93 -7.25 2.11
C ALA A 20 3.32 -6.79 2.58
N ILE A 21 3.45 -5.56 3.09
CA ILE A 21 4.70 -5.07 3.69
C ILE A 21 5.11 -5.95 4.89
N GLY A 22 4.16 -6.36 5.74
CA GLY A 22 4.42 -7.24 6.88
C GLY A 22 4.91 -8.63 6.50
N ALA A 23 4.39 -9.19 5.40
CA ALA A 23 4.76 -10.51 4.89
C ALA A 23 5.99 -10.50 3.96
N SER A 24 6.44 -9.31 3.52
CA SER A 24 7.58 -9.16 2.63
C SER A 24 8.93 -9.48 3.30
N GLY A 25 9.89 -9.91 2.48
CA GLY A 25 11.28 -10.15 2.88
C GLY A 25 12.14 -8.89 3.03
N LEU A 26 11.53 -7.70 3.03
CA LEU A 26 12.23 -6.42 3.14
C LEU A 26 13.07 -6.32 4.41
N ASP A 27 14.16 -5.56 4.34
CA ASP A 27 14.91 -5.19 5.53
C ASP A 27 14.13 -4.19 6.42
N ALA A 28 14.72 -3.81 7.55
CA ALA A 28 14.06 -2.91 8.50
C ALA A 28 13.84 -1.50 7.95
N VAL A 29 14.78 -0.98 7.16
CA VAL A 29 14.75 0.38 6.60
C VAL A 29 13.74 0.43 5.47
N GLU A 30 13.83 -0.48 4.51
CA GLU A 30 12.89 -0.60 3.39
C GLU A 30 11.45 -0.77 3.91
N ARG A 31 11.25 -1.62 4.92
CA ARG A 31 9.94 -1.80 5.56
C ARG A 31 9.43 -0.50 6.18
N ALA A 32 10.30 0.28 6.83
CA ALA A 32 9.92 1.57 7.41
C ALA A 32 9.51 2.58 6.33
N GLU A 33 10.26 2.63 5.22
CA GLU A 33 9.95 3.51 4.08
C GLU A 33 8.60 3.17 3.45
N ARG A 34 8.30 1.88 3.23
CA ARG A 34 6.99 1.45 2.72
C ARG A 34 5.85 1.76 3.68
N ARG A 35 6.06 1.62 4.99
CA ARG A 35 5.06 2.04 5.99
C ARG A 35 4.85 3.56 5.97
N ALA A 36 5.91 4.35 5.83
CA ALA A 36 5.81 5.79 5.70
C ALA A 36 5.04 6.20 4.42
N GLU A 37 5.22 5.46 3.32
CA GLU A 37 4.44 5.62 2.09
C GLU A 37 2.93 5.39 2.33
N VAL A 38 2.57 4.28 3.00
CA VAL A 38 1.18 4.00 3.37
C VAL A 38 0.58 5.15 4.21
N LEU A 39 1.33 5.69 5.16
CA LEU A 39 0.89 6.82 5.99
C LEU A 39 0.73 8.11 5.17
N ARG A 40 1.61 8.38 4.21
CA ARG A 40 1.49 9.53 3.31
C ARG A 40 0.23 9.46 2.46
N ILE A 41 -0.09 8.29 1.89
CA ILE A 41 -1.32 8.09 1.11
C ILE A 41 -2.54 8.27 2.02
N ALA A 42 -2.54 7.66 3.20
CA ALA A 42 -3.63 7.81 4.17
C ALA A 42 -3.87 9.28 4.57
N GLY A 43 -2.81 10.03 4.86
CA GLY A 43 -2.92 11.46 5.13
C GLY A 43 -3.43 12.27 3.93
N GLY A 44 -3.17 11.82 2.70
CA GLY A 44 -3.77 12.37 1.48
C GLY A 44 -5.29 12.16 1.43
N VAL A 45 -5.78 10.98 1.82
CA VAL A 45 -7.21 10.67 1.90
C VAL A 45 -7.87 11.47 3.03
N ASP A 46 -7.27 11.47 4.22
CA ASP A 46 -7.80 12.18 5.40
C ASP A 46 -7.97 13.69 5.14
N SER A 47 -7.06 14.27 4.37
CA SER A 47 -7.11 15.68 3.98
C SER A 47 -7.99 15.98 2.76
N GLY A 48 -8.52 14.96 2.10
CA GLY A 48 -9.31 15.09 0.86
C GLY A 48 -8.49 15.43 -0.38
N ARG A 49 -7.15 15.38 -0.31
CA ARG A 49 -6.26 15.58 -1.47
C ARG A 49 -6.22 14.39 -2.41
N LEU A 50 -6.55 13.20 -1.90
CA LEU A 50 -6.69 11.98 -2.69
C LEU A 50 -8.13 11.49 -2.60
N GLY A 51 -8.74 11.25 -3.76
CA GLY A 51 -10.00 10.52 -3.85
C GLY A 51 -9.80 9.02 -3.62
N ASP A 52 -10.89 8.31 -3.35
CA ASP A 52 -10.86 6.88 -3.02
C ASP A 52 -10.20 6.03 -4.11
N ASP A 53 -10.57 6.20 -5.39
CA ASP A 53 -9.99 5.41 -6.49
C ASP A 53 -8.48 5.64 -6.65
N GLN A 54 -8.04 6.89 -6.46
CA GLN A 54 -6.62 7.24 -6.52
C GLN A 54 -5.84 6.58 -5.37
N ALA A 55 -6.43 6.56 -4.17
CA ALA A 55 -5.85 5.92 -3.01
C ALA A 55 -5.82 4.38 -3.15
N ILE A 56 -6.90 3.77 -3.67
CA ILE A 56 -6.96 2.33 -3.97
C ILE A 56 -5.85 1.97 -4.96
N ALA A 57 -5.71 2.71 -6.06
CA ALA A 57 -4.65 2.46 -7.04
C ALA A 57 -3.25 2.67 -6.44
N ALA A 58 -3.06 3.67 -5.59
CA ALA A 58 -1.78 3.92 -4.93
C ALA A 58 -1.39 2.80 -3.96
N PHE A 59 -2.32 2.32 -3.14
CA PHE A 59 -2.08 1.16 -2.27
C PHE A 59 -1.85 -0.12 -3.09
N GLY A 60 -2.56 -0.30 -4.21
CA GLY A 60 -2.37 -1.41 -5.14
C GLY A 60 -0.93 -1.49 -5.66
N ARG A 61 -0.38 -0.35 -6.12
CA ARG A 61 1.02 -0.30 -6.60
C ARG A 61 2.06 -0.72 -5.55
N ILE A 62 1.80 -0.47 -4.27
CA ILE A 62 2.68 -0.95 -3.18
C ILE A 62 2.65 -2.49 -3.14
N VAL A 63 1.45 -3.09 -3.22
CA VAL A 63 1.31 -4.56 -3.23
C VAL A 63 1.99 -5.15 -4.46
N ASP A 64 1.71 -4.62 -5.65
CA ASP A 64 2.23 -5.13 -6.92
C ASP A 64 3.78 -5.06 -6.98
N GLY A 65 4.35 -3.96 -6.46
CA GLY A 65 5.81 -3.79 -6.37
C GLY A 65 6.46 -4.86 -5.50
N LEU A 66 5.87 -5.18 -4.35
CA LEU A 66 6.40 -6.19 -3.43
C LEU A 66 6.23 -7.63 -3.96
N GLN A 67 5.21 -7.88 -4.78
CA GLN A 67 5.01 -9.18 -5.41
C GLN A 67 5.98 -9.42 -6.58
N SER A 68 6.40 -8.34 -7.25
CA SER A 68 7.39 -8.40 -8.33
C SER A 68 8.80 -8.73 -7.81
N ASP A 69 9.09 -8.42 -6.54
CA ASP A 69 10.37 -8.70 -5.87
C ASP A 69 10.45 -10.13 -5.27
N LEU A 70 9.39 -10.93 -5.38
CA LEU A 70 9.43 -12.35 -5.00
C LEU A 70 10.17 -13.14 -6.10
N PRO A 71 11.20 -13.93 -5.77
CA PRO A 71 11.89 -14.77 -6.74
C PRO A 71 10.99 -15.93 -7.18
N GLY A 72 10.15 -15.67 -8.18
CA GLY A 72 9.27 -16.62 -8.85
C GLY A 72 9.64 -16.78 -10.32
N SER A 73 10.90 -17.13 -10.62
CA SER A 73 11.34 -17.54 -11.97
C SER A 73 12.52 -18.54 -11.92
N ALA A 74 12.55 -19.40 -10.89
CA ALA A 74 13.53 -20.50 -10.77
C ALA A 74 12.87 -21.90 -10.72
N LEU A 75 11.62 -22.03 -11.16
CA LEU A 75 10.95 -23.34 -11.32
C LEU A 75 10.28 -23.39 -12.70
N GLY A 76 11.08 -23.73 -13.70
CA GLY A 76 10.66 -23.83 -15.10
C GLY A 76 11.83 -24.11 -16.03
N ALA A 77 12.62 -25.15 -15.72
CA ALA A 77 13.59 -25.76 -16.63
C ALA A 77 13.67 -27.26 -16.32
#